data_AF-A0A661W012-F1
#
_entry.id   AF-A0A661W012-F1
#
_cell.length_a   1.000
_cell.length_b   1.000
_cell.length_c   1.000
_cell.angle_alpha   90.00
_cell.angle_beta   90.00
_cell.angle_gamma   90.00
#
_symmetry.space_group_name_H-M   'P 1'
#
loop_
_entity.id
_entity.type
_entity.pdbx_description
1 polymer ?
#
loop_
_entity_poly.entity_id
_entity_poly.type
_entity_poly.pdbx_seq_one_letter_code
_entity_poly.pdbx_strand_id
1 'polypeptide(L)' 'MGEGCANVPQSGINENWPGVFDEYGVQFLILDRHEDGGLLNLFQAQPGWVVDFEDESAVIFARANCA' A
#
# COMPACT_ATOMS: atom_id res chain seq x y z
N MET A 1 28.54 26.23 -7.11
CA MET A 1 27.40 26.12 -6.17
C MET A 1 26.13 26.03 -7.00
N GLY A 2 25.32 24.99 -6.82
CA GLY A 2 24.12 24.73 -7.62
C GLY A 2 23.72 23.28 -7.41
N GLU A 3 22.88 23.08 -6.42
CA GLU A 3 22.61 21.83 -5.72
C GLU A 3 22.01 20.75 -6.63
N GLY A 4 22.38 19.50 -6.37
CA GLY A 4 21.94 18.34 -7.14
C GLY A 4 20.42 18.25 -7.17
N CYS A 5 19.87 18.04 -8.37
CA CYS A 5 18.49 17.64 -8.54
C CYS A 5 18.27 16.37 -7.72
N ALA A 6 17.66 16.51 -6.54
CA ALA A 6 17.17 15.40 -5.77
C ALA A 6 16.30 14.57 -6.70
N ASN A 7 16.70 13.32 -6.89
CA ASN A 7 15.98 12.32 -7.65
C ASN A 7 14.63 12.09 -6.96
N VAL A 8 13.64 12.92 -7.28
CA VAL A 8 12.25 12.72 -6.85
C VAL A 8 11.85 11.33 -7.35
N PRO A 9 11.54 10.38 -6.45
CA PRO A 9 11.09 9.06 -6.90
C PRO A 9 9.87 9.26 -7.79
N GLN A 10 10.04 8.83 -9.03
CA GLN A 10 8.99 8.73 -10.03
C GLN A 10 7.89 7.80 -9.46
N SER A 11 6.68 8.34 -9.27
CA SER A 11 5.52 7.69 -8.64
C SER A 11 5.53 7.74 -7.11
N GLY A 12 4.66 8.58 -6.53
CA GLY A 12 4.58 8.95 -5.11
C GLY A 12 4.14 7.86 -4.14
N ILE A 13 4.45 6.60 -4.41
CA ILE A 13 4.10 5.46 -3.56
C ILE A 13 5.39 4.88 -3.02
N ASN A 14 5.60 5.05 -1.71
CA ASN A 14 6.73 4.43 -1.03
C ASN A 14 6.53 2.90 -1.04
N GLU A 15 7.32 2.18 -1.82
CA GLU A 15 7.25 0.71 -1.90
C GLU A 15 7.46 0.02 -0.53
N ASN A 16 7.95 0.76 0.47
CA ASN A 16 8.13 0.29 1.85
C ASN A 16 6.89 0.42 2.75
N TRP A 17 5.77 0.96 2.27
CA TRP A 17 4.51 1.02 3.04
C TRP A 17 4.12 -0.28 3.76
N PRO A 18 4.29 -1.48 3.18
CA PRO A 18 3.98 -2.73 3.88
C PRO A 18 4.84 -2.96 5.12
N GLY A 19 6.12 -2.57 5.07
CA GLY A 19 7.03 -2.65 6.21
C GLY A 19 6.64 -1.68 7.32
N VAL A 20 6.21 -0.47 6.95
CA VAL A 20 5.64 0.49 7.90
C VAL A 20 4.39 -0.10 8.55
N PHE A 21 3.44 -0.62 7.77
CA PHE A 21 2.22 -1.21 8.32
C PHE A 21 2.47 -2.45 9.19
N ASP A 22 3.51 -3.22 8.90
CA ASP A 22 4.01 -4.29 9.78
C ASP A 22 4.55 -3.77 11.11
N GLU A 23 5.41 -2.76 11.09
CA GLU A 23 5.97 -2.14 12.30
C GLU A 23 4.88 -1.62 13.24
N TYR A 24 3.83 -1.02 12.68
CA TYR A 24 2.68 -0.51 13.44
C TYR A 24 1.63 -1.58 13.78
N GLY A 25 1.79 -2.82 13.33
CA GLY A 25 0.84 -3.90 13.59
C GLY A 25 -0.54 -3.66 12.97
N VAL A 26 -0.59 -3.00 11.81
CA VAL A 26 -1.85 -2.72 11.10
C VAL A 26 -2.48 -4.04 10.67
N GLN A 27 -3.75 -4.22 11.03
CA GLN A 27 -4.54 -5.41 10.68
C GLN A 27 -5.48 -5.17 9.51
N PHE A 28 -5.91 -3.93 9.29
CA PHE A 28 -6.84 -3.55 8.24
C PHE A 28 -6.36 -2.30 7.53
N LEU A 29 -6.43 -2.31 6.21
CA LEU A 29 -6.08 -1.19 5.34
C LEU A 29 -7.26 -0.92 4.42
N ILE A 30 -7.71 0.33 4.36
CA ILE A 30 -8.79 0.76 3.47
C ILE A 30 -8.15 1.67 2.43
N LEU A 31 -8.27 1.32 1.16
CA LEU A 31 -7.72 2.05 0.03
C LEU A 31 -8.84 2.49 -0.92
N ASP A 32 -8.74 3.70 -1.44
CA ASP A 32 -9.64 4.18 -2.49
C ASP A 32 -9.15 3.70 -3.86
N ARG A 33 -10.04 3.18 -4.70
CA ARG A 33 -9.66 2.64 -6.02
C ARG A 33 -9.20 3.71 -7.00
N HIS A 34 -9.72 4.93 -6.88
CA HIS A 34 -9.46 6.02 -7.80
C HIS A 34 -8.17 6.76 -7.43
N GLU A 35 -7.93 6.99 -6.14
CA GLU A 35 -6.79 7.75 -5.64
C GLU A 35 -5.58 6.84 -5.32
N ASP A 36 -5.81 5.64 -4.80
CA ASP A 36 -4.76 4.74 -4.26
C ASP A 36 -4.42 3.56 -5.17
N GLY A 37 -4.68 3.66 -6.48
CA GLY A 37 -4.54 2.55 -7.43
C GLY A 37 -3.16 1.87 -7.43
N GLY A 38 -2.08 2.60 -7.13
CA GLY A 38 -0.76 1.99 -7.04
C GLY A 38 -0.43 1.33 -5.69
N LEU A 39 -1.02 1.79 -4.58
CA LEU A 39 -0.99 1.04 -3.31
C LEU A 39 -1.79 -0.25 -3.45
N LEU A 40 -2.96 -0.17 -4.10
CA LEU A 40 -3.83 -1.31 -4.33
C LEU A 40 -3.10 -2.43 -5.10
N ASN A 41 -2.38 -2.09 -6.16
CA ASN A 41 -1.57 -3.06 -6.91
C ASN A 41 -0.43 -3.66 -6.06
N LEU A 42 0.20 -2.84 -5.22
CA LEU A 42 1.28 -3.27 -4.32
C LEU A 42 0.78 -4.23 -3.23
N PHE A 43 -0.42 -4.01 -2.66
CA PHE A 43 -1.00 -4.92 -1.67
C PHE A 43 -1.60 -6.18 -2.31
N GLN A 44 -2.16 -6.09 -3.52
CA GLN A 44 -2.61 -7.28 -4.27
C GLN A 44 -1.47 -8.23 -4.63
N ALA A 45 -0.27 -7.71 -4.88
CA ALA A 45 0.90 -8.54 -5.17
C ALA A 45 1.50 -9.24 -3.94
N GLN A 46 1.07 -8.87 -2.72
CA GLN A 46 1.66 -9.37 -1.48
C GLN A 46 0.84 -10.49 -0.84
N PRO A 47 1.43 -11.65 -0.53
CA PRO A 47 0.72 -12.76 0.09
C PRO A 47 0.32 -12.50 1.56
N GLY A 48 0.87 -11.45 2.19
CA GLY A 48 0.56 -11.08 3.58
C GLY A 48 -0.75 -10.30 3.74
N TRP A 49 -1.40 -9.93 2.64
CA TRP A 49 -2.64 -9.14 2.64
C TRP A 49 -3.70 -9.85 1.79
N VAL A 50 -4.90 -9.96 2.35
CA VAL A 50 -6.07 -10.53 1.68
C VAL A 50 -7.12 -9.45 1.52
N VAL A 51 -7.82 -9.46 0.39
CA VAL A 51 -8.98 -8.59 0.20
C VAL A 51 -10.12 -9.16 1.04
N ASP A 52 -10.53 -8.42 2.07
CA ASP A 52 -11.66 -8.77 2.92
C ASP A 52 -12.97 -8.24 2.31
N PHE A 53 -12.91 -7.03 1.75
CA PHE A 53 -14.05 -6.39 1.09
C PHE A 53 -13.59 -5.58 -0.10
N GLU A 54 -14.37 -5.59 -1.17
CA GLU A 54 -14.10 -4.86 -2.39
C GLU A 54 -15.40 -4.25 -2.94
N ASP A 55 -15.36 -2.95 -3.21
CA ASP A 55 -16.44 -2.17 -3.82
C ASP A 55 -15.91 -1.36 -5.02
N GLU A 56 -16.80 -0.70 -5.76
CA GLU A 56 -16.43 0.19 -6.86
C GLU A 56 -15.55 1.36 -6.40
N SER A 57 -15.78 1.87 -5.18
CA SER A 57 -15.04 3.03 -4.67
C SER A 57 -13.82 2.67 -3.83
N ALA A 58 -13.88 1.58 -3.06
CA ALA A 58 -12.84 1.25 -2.07
C ALA A 58 -12.57 -0.25 -1.94
N VAL A 59 -11.35 -0.59 -1.51
CA VAL A 59 -10.93 -1.96 -1.19
C VAL A 59 -10.38 -2.01 0.22
N ILE A 60 -10.86 -2.99 0.98
CA ILE A 60 -10.40 -3.29 2.33
C ILE A 60 -9.52 -4.52 2.28
N PHE A 61 -8.27 -4.36 2.69
CA PHE A 61 -7.34 -5.44 2.90
C PHE A 61 -7.29 -5.78 4.39
N ALA A 62 -7.42 -7.05 4.71
CA ALA A 62 -7.11 -7.60 6.01
C ALA A 62 -5.75 -8.31 5.95
N ARG A 63 -5.05 -8.31 7.09
CA ARG A 63 -3.78 -9.02 7.20
C ARG A 63 -4.03 -10.53 7.20
N ALA A 64 -3.34 -11.24 6.32
CA ALA A 64 -3.37 -12.69 6.28
C ALA A 64 -2.67 -13.22 7.54
N ASN A 65 -3.45 -13.62 8.55
CA ASN A 65 -2.90 -14.32 9.68
C ASN A 65 -2.57 -15.75 9.22
N CYS A 66 -1.31 -16.02 8.85
CA CYS A 66 -0.86 -17.40 8.74
C CYS A 66 -1.08 -18.07 10.10
N ALA A 67 -1.92 -19.10 10.12
CA ALA A 67 -2.01 -20.05 11.23
C ALA A 67 -0.75 -20.92 11.28
#